data_AF-A0A661KTB9-F1
#
_entry.id   AF-A0A661KTB9-F1
#
_cell.length_a   1.000
_cell.length_b   1.000
_cell.length_c   1.000
_cell.angle_alpha   90.00
_cell.angle_beta   90.00
_cell.angle_gamma   90.00
#
_symmetry.space_group_name_H-M   'P 1'
#
loop_
_entity.id
_entity.type
_entity.pdbx_description
1 polymer ?
#
loop_
_entity_poly.entity_id
_entity_poly.type
_entity_poly.pdbx_seq_one_letter_code
_entity_poly.pdbx_strand_id
1 'polypeptide(L)' 'MTDRRIREHPILDIPEKEEVHFFWNGKRLKGLKGETISSALFANNIHIFGHHPKDGSPQG' A
#
# COMPACT_ATOMS: atom_id res chain seq x y z
N MET A 1 1.97 -6.79 -12.19
CA MET A 1 1.41 -6.24 -10.94
C MET A 1 1.44 -4.73 -11.08
N THR A 2 0.27 -4.08 -11.00
CA THR A 2 0.17 -2.63 -11.23
C THR A 2 0.62 -1.90 -9.98
N ASP A 3 1.78 -1.25 -10.07
CA ASP A 3 2.27 -0.32 -9.06
C ASP A 3 1.41 0.95 -9.11
N ARG A 4 0.75 1.29 -8.00
CA ARG A 4 -0.15 2.46 -7.88
C ARG A 4 0.56 3.70 -7.32
N ARG A 5 1.88 3.70 -7.21
CA ARG A 5 2.63 4.84 -6.68
C ARG A 5 2.62 6.02 -7.66
N ILE A 6 2.54 7.22 -7.08
CA ILE A 6 2.76 8.47 -7.80
C ILE A 6 4.25 8.52 -8.17
N ARG A 7 4.55 8.63 -9.46
CA ARG A 7 5.92 8.71 -10.00
C ARG A 7 6.28 10.09 -10.55
N GLU A 8 5.29 10.96 -10.69
CA GLU A 8 5.45 12.34 -11.12
C GLU A 8 4.39 13.21 -10.44
N HIS A 9 4.76 14.43 -10.04
CA HIS A 9 3.84 15.43 -9.55
C HIS A 9 4.19 16.79 -10.17
N PRO A 10 3.22 17.60 -10.63
CA PRO A 10 3.48 18.79 -11.45
C PRO A 10 4.23 19.95 -10.76
N ILE A 11 4.51 19.84 -9.47
CA ILE A 11 5.05 20.94 -8.62
C ILE A 11 6.06 20.42 -7.58
N LEU A 12 5.90 19.17 -7.12
CA LEU A 12 6.65 18.64 -5.99
C LEU A 12 7.55 17.50 -6.48
N ASP A 13 8.79 17.50 -6.03
CA ASP A 13 9.68 16.37 -6.25
C ASP A 13 9.22 15.17 -5.43
N ILE A 14 9.40 13.99 -6.01
CA ILE A 14 9.08 12.74 -5.31
C ILE A 14 10.33 12.28 -4.56
N PRO A 15 10.27 12.17 -3.23
CA PRO A 15 11.43 11.75 -2.46
C PRO A 15 11.76 10.29 -2.75
N GLU A 16 13.04 10.02 -3.00
CA GLU A 16 13.54 8.66 -3.06
C GLU A 16 13.52 8.06 -1.65
N LYS A 17 12.98 6.84 -1.53
CA LYS A 17 12.92 6.10 -0.27
C LYS A 17 13.38 4.66 -0.51
N GLU A 18 14.03 4.10 0.50
CA GLU A 18 14.46 2.71 0.51
C GLU A 18 13.24 1.76 0.39
N GLU A 19 13.24 0.89 -0.62
CA GLU A 19 12.24 -0.18 -0.74
C GLU A 19 12.50 -1.26 0.31
N VAL A 20 11.45 -1.61 1.06
CA VAL A 20 11.49 -2.67 2.08
C VAL A 20 10.44 -3.73 1.76
N HIS A 21 10.68 -4.95 2.24
CA HIS A 21 9.71 -6.04 2.13
C HIS A 21 9.03 -6.32 3.46
N PHE A 22 7.74 -6.64 3.38
CA PHE A 22 6.95 -7.08 4.52
C PHE A 22 5.94 -8.14 4.08
N PHE A 23 5.31 -8.81 5.05
CA PHE A 23 4.25 -9.78 4.80
C PHE A 23 2.90 -9.23 5.21
N TRP A 24 1.90 -9.44 4.36
CA TRP A 24 0.49 -9.15 4.61
C TRP A 24 -0.35 -10.35 4.20
N ASN A 25 -1.13 -10.91 5.13
CA ASN A 25 -1.93 -12.13 4.89
C ASN A 25 -1.13 -13.26 4.22
N GLY A 26 0.11 -13.48 4.68
CA GLY A 26 1.02 -14.50 4.13
C GLY A 26 1.66 -14.15 2.79
N LYS A 27 1.28 -13.03 2.15
CA LYS A 27 1.88 -12.57 0.88
C LYS A 27 3.00 -11.57 1.14
N ARG A 28 4.16 -11.78 0.52
CA ARG A 28 5.26 -10.81 0.52
C ARG A 28 4.92 -9.63 -0.39
N LEU A 29 4.99 -8.42 0.15
CA LEU A 29 4.72 -7.16 -0.53
C LEU A 29 5.93 -6.22 -0.46
N LYS A 30 5.88 -5.15 -1.26
CA LYS A 30 6.88 -4.07 -1.31
C LYS A 30 6.32 -2.81 -0.66
N GLY A 31 7.12 -2.16 0.17
CA GLY A 31 6.82 -0.87 0.78
C GLY A 31 8.04 0.05 0.72
N LEU A 32 7.89 1.28 1.21
CA LEU A 32 8.97 2.24 1.41
C LEU A 32 9.22 2.42 2.90
N LYS A 33 10.49 2.49 3.29
CA LYS A 33 10.86 2.67 4.70
C LYS A 33 10.23 3.93 5.30
N GLY A 34 9.58 3.77 6.44
CA GLY A 34 8.90 4.85 7.16
C GLY A 34 7.55 5.27 6.55
N GLU A 35 7.04 4.60 5.51
CA GLU A 35 5.69 4.84 5.02
C GLU A 35 4.63 4.10 5.87
N THR A 36 3.38 4.57 5.83
CA THR A 36 2.26 3.90 6.52
C THR A 36 1.86 2.62 5.79
N ILE A 37 1.44 1.59 6.55
CA ILE A 37 1.02 0.31 5.97
C ILE A 37 -0.16 0.49 5.01
N SER A 38 -1.13 1.37 5.32
CA SER A 38 -2.24 1.65 4.42
C SER A 38 -1.77 2.17 3.05
N SER A 39 -0.81 3.09 3.02
CA SER A 39 -0.22 3.59 1.77
C SER A 39 0.47 2.47 0.97
N ALA A 40 1.24 1.62 1.66
CA ALA A 40 1.90 0.46 1.05
C ALA A 40 0.88 -0.53 0.45
N LEU A 41 -0.23 -0.82 1.13
CA LEU A 41 -1.27 -1.72 0.64
C LEU A 41 -1.96 -1.15 -0.61
N PHE A 42 -2.31 0.15 -0.60
CA PHE A 42 -2.84 0.83 -1.78
C PHE A 42 -1.86 0.79 -2.96
N ALA A 43 -0.57 1.02 -2.72
CA ALA A 43 0.48 0.92 -3.74
C ALA A 43 0.57 -0.49 -4.36
N ASN A 44 0.23 -1.53 -3.60
CA ASN A 44 0.15 -2.91 -4.04
C ASN A 44 -1.26 -3.32 -4.54
N ASN A 45 -2.14 -2.34 -4.82
CA ASN A 45 -3.51 -2.55 -5.33
C ASN A 45 -4.41 -3.34 -4.36
N ILE A 46 -4.20 -3.18 -3.05
CA ILE A 46 -5.03 -3.72 -1.97
C ILE A 46 -5.80 -2.56 -1.34
N HIS A 47 -7.12 -2.59 -1.53
CA HIS A 47 -8.04 -1.54 -1.03
C HIS A 47 -8.97 -2.06 0.08
N ILE A 48 -8.91 -3.35 0.39
CA ILE A 48 -9.72 -4.00 1.42
C ILE A 48 -8.73 -4.60 2.42
N PHE A 49 -8.73 -4.07 3.63
CA PHE A 49 -7.86 -4.48 4.73
C PHE A 49 -8.53 -5.52 5.62
N GLY A 50 -9.86 -5.56 5.62
CA GLY A 50 -10.66 -6.51 6.37
C GLY A 50 -12.11 -6.49 5.93
N HIS A 51 -12.92 -7.27 6.63
CA HIS A 51 -14.37 -7.29 6.44
C HIS A 51 -15.06 -7.14 7.78
N HIS A 52 -16.17 -6.43 7.79
CA HIS A 52 -16.95 -6.21 9.00
C HIS A 52 -17.51 -7.55 9.54
N PRO A 53 -17.34 -7.88 10.83
CA PRO A 53 -17.70 -9.21 11.35
C PRO A 53 -19.18 -9.59 11.23
N LYS A 54 -20.08 -8.59 11.16
CA LYS A 54 -21.54 -8.82 11.17
C LYS A 54 -22.10 -9.16 9.79
N ASP A 55 -21.64 -8.46 8.76
CA ASP A 55 -22.25 -8.49 7.42
C ASP A 55 -21.23 -8.75 6.30
N GLY A 56 -19.94 -8.87 6.63
CA GLY A 56 -18.89 -9.12 5.66
C GLY A 56 -18.63 -7.96 4.71
N SER A 57 -19.11 -6.74 4.99
CA SER A 57 -18.83 -5.58 4.15
C SER A 57 -17.33 -5.24 4.17
N PRO A 58 -16.74 -4.79 3.03
CA PRO A 58 -15.31 -4.51 2.96
C PRO A 58 -14.94 -3.25 3.75
N GLN A 59 -13.80 -3.29 4.43
CA GLN A 59 -13.21 -2.18 5.17
C GLN A 59 -11.81 -1.90 4.62
N GLY A 60 -11.48 -0.63 4.39
CA GLY A 60 -10.20 -0.17 3.85
C GLY A 60 -9.96 1.30 4.12
#